data_AF-A0AA46X352-F1
#
_entry.id   AF-A0AA46X352-F1
#
_cell.length_a   1.000
_cell.length_b   1.000
_cell.length_c   1.000
_cell.angle_alpha   90.00
_cell.angle_beta   90.00
_cell.angle_gamma   90.00
#
_symmetry.space_group_name_H-M   'P 1'
#
loop_
_entity.id
_entity.type
_entity.pdbx_description
1 polymer ?
#
loop_
_entity_poly.entity_id
_entity_poly.type
_entity_poly.pdbx_seq_one_letter_code
_entity_poly.pdbx_strand_id
1 'polypeptide(L)'
;MAKSTYYFELTKVDLVDKRNTELKDEIQKIFTEHKGWYGVRRVYQELLNRGFVVNHKLVQRLMHSMGLAGKRPKGKYHSYKGKVGKVAENIVNRDFSTTAPLQKWTTDVSQSNFSWGKCYLSPILDKHLKNMA
;
A
#
# COMPACT_ATOMS: atom_id res chain seq x y z
N MET A 1 13.13 -11.16 -44.71
CA MET A 1 12.98 -9.72 -45.05
C MET A 1 13.90 -9.39 -46.19
N ALA A 2 13.48 -8.51 -47.11
CA ALA A 2 14.40 -8.00 -48.13
C ALA A 2 15.44 -7.07 -47.49
N LYS A 3 16.63 -6.97 -48.10
CA LYS A 3 17.74 -6.16 -47.58
C LYS A 3 17.37 -4.67 -47.49
N SER A 4 16.58 -4.19 -48.45
CA SER A 4 16.03 -2.83 -48.48
C SER A 4 15.08 -2.54 -47.31
N THR A 5 14.19 -3.48 -46.96
CA THR A 5 13.29 -3.33 -45.81
C THR A 5 14.03 -3.28 -44.48
N TYR A 6 15.09 -4.08 -44.30
CA TYR A 6 15.89 -4.08 -43.07
C TYR A 6 16.56 -2.73 -42.80
N TYR A 7 17.22 -2.14 -43.79
CA TYR A 7 17.87 -0.83 -43.63
C TYR A 7 16.87 0.33 -43.52
N PHE A 8 15.70 0.22 -44.15
CA PHE A 8 14.61 1.19 -43.99
C PHE A 8 14.06 1.20 -42.56
N GLU A 9 13.87 0.03 -41.94
CA GLU A 9 13.42 -0.06 -40.55
C GLU A 9 14.47 0.46 -39.56
N LEU A 10 15.75 0.17 -39.80
CA LEU A 10 16.88 0.67 -38.98
C LEU A 10 17.05 2.19 -39.02
N THR A 11 16.72 2.83 -40.14
CA THR A 11 16.85 4.28 -40.33
C THR A 11 15.57 5.04 -39.95
N LYS A 12 14.51 4.32 -39.57
CA LYS A 12 13.21 4.90 -39.27
C LYS A 12 13.26 5.62 -37.93
N VAL A 13 13.12 6.94 -37.99
CA VAL A 13 13.00 7.76 -36.79
C VAL A 13 11.56 7.65 -36.26
N ASP A 14 11.41 7.29 -34.99
CA ASP A 14 10.12 7.32 -34.34
C ASP A 14 9.72 8.78 -34.03
N LEU A 15 8.91 9.34 -34.94
CA LEU A 15 8.37 10.70 -34.82
C LEU A 15 7.50 10.87 -33.57
N VAL A 16 6.84 9.79 -33.11
CA VAL A 16 6.04 9.81 -31.89
C VAL A 16 6.96 9.93 -30.67
N ASP A 17 8.08 9.22 -30.68
CA ASP A 17 9.03 9.30 -29.58
C ASP A 17 9.71 10.67 -29.51
N LYS A 18 10.09 11.23 -30.67
CA LYS A 18 10.59 12.62 -30.77
C LYS A 18 9.60 13.65 -30.25
N ARG A 19 8.29 13.48 -30.48
CA ARG A 19 7.27 14.41 -29.95
C ARG A 19 7.11 14.29 -28.44
N ASN A 20 7.38 13.11 -27.88
CA ASN A 20 7.22 12.85 -26.45
C ASN A 20 8.47 13.14 -25.62
N THR A 21 9.61 13.52 -26.22
CA THR A 21 10.86 13.76 -25.49
C THR A 21 10.69 14.81 -24.40
N GLU A 22 10.11 15.97 -24.73
CA GLU A 22 9.85 17.04 -23.77
C GLU A 22 8.98 16.57 -22.60
N LEU A 23 7.94 15.79 -22.89
CA LEU A 23 7.08 15.23 -21.86
C LEU A 23 7.79 14.18 -21.00
N LYS A 24 8.65 13.35 -21.59
CA LYS A 24 9.47 12.37 -20.85
C LYS A 24 10.45 13.08 -19.90
N ASP A 25 11.10 14.14 -20.37
CA ASP A 25 12.03 14.93 -19.56
C ASP A 25 11.31 15.57 -18.36
N GLU A 26 10.12 16.13 -18.58
CA GLU A 26 9.35 16.72 -17.49
C GLU A 26 8.81 15.68 -16.51
N ILE A 27 8.35 14.51 -17.01
CA ILE A 27 8.00 13.35 -16.17
C ILE A 27 9.19 12.94 -15.29
N GLN A 28 10.40 12.87 -15.87
CA GLN A 28 11.61 12.50 -15.15
C GLN A 28 11.94 13.52 -14.06
N LYS A 29 11.86 14.82 -14.35
CA LYS A 29 12.08 15.89 -13.37
C LYS A 29 11.14 15.78 -12.20
N ILE A 30 9.82 15.73 -12.45
CA ILE A 30 8.79 15.56 -11.40
C ILE A 30 9.09 14.33 -10.54
N PHE A 31 9.43 13.20 -11.19
CA PHE A 31 9.73 11.98 -10.47
C PHE A 31 10.95 12.13 -9.55
N THR A 32 12.02 12.77 -10.02
CA THR A 32 13.24 13.01 -9.24
C THR A 32 13.05 14.04 -8.12
N GLU A 33 12.33 15.13 -8.37
CA GLU A 33 12.02 16.17 -7.38
C GLU A 33 11.26 15.58 -6.19
N HIS A 34 10.34 14.65 -6.46
CA HIS A 34 9.59 13.91 -5.44
C HIS A 34 10.27 12.62 -4.97
N LYS A 35 11.58 12.47 -5.17
CA LYS A 35 12.40 11.35 -4.66
C LYS A 35 11.90 9.96 -5.07
N GLY A 36 11.22 9.88 -6.22
CA GLY A 36 10.60 8.67 -6.75
C GLY A 36 9.37 8.18 -5.98
N TRP A 37 8.75 9.02 -5.16
CA TRP A 37 7.52 8.66 -4.43
C TRP A 37 6.27 8.78 -5.29
N TYR A 38 6.32 9.60 -6.33
CA TYR A 38 5.17 9.89 -7.15
C TYR A 38 5.00 8.80 -8.21
N GLY A 39 3.89 8.07 -8.12
CA GLY A 39 3.43 7.19 -9.20
C GLY A 39 2.62 7.95 -10.24
N VAL A 40 2.18 7.23 -11.29
CA VAL A 40 1.44 7.75 -12.45
C VAL A 40 0.40 8.81 -12.09
N ARG A 41 -0.47 8.54 -11.11
CA ARG A 41 -1.54 9.47 -10.74
C ARG A 41 -1.01 10.80 -10.20
N ARG A 42 0.04 10.79 -9.39
CA ARG A 42 0.61 12.02 -8.80
C ARG A 42 1.43 12.79 -9.83
N VAL A 43 2.21 12.09 -10.66
CA VAL A 43 2.93 12.73 -11.78
C VAL A 43 1.95 13.38 -12.76
N TYR A 44 0.86 12.70 -13.09
CA TYR A 44 -0.19 13.27 -13.94
C TYR A 44 -0.79 14.56 -13.37
N GLN A 45 -1.13 14.58 -12.08
CA GLN A 45 -1.66 15.79 -11.44
C GLN A 45 -0.63 16.93 -11.43
N GLU A 46 0.64 16.62 -11.18
CA GLU A 46 1.70 17.63 -11.19
C GLU A 46 1.95 18.19 -12.59
N LEU A 47 1.85 17.37 -13.64
CA LEU A 47 1.87 17.86 -15.03
C LEU A 47 0.72 18.83 -15.31
N LEU A 48 -0.50 18.53 -14.86
CA LEU A 48 -1.64 19.46 -15.00
C LEU A 48 -1.37 20.77 -14.25
N ASN A 49 -0.81 20.71 -13.04
CA ASN A 49 -0.45 21.88 -12.24
C ASN A 49 0.59 22.77 -12.94
N ARG A 50 1.50 22.15 -13.72
CA ARG A 50 2.51 22.84 -14.54
C ARG A 50 1.97 23.31 -15.90
N GLY A 51 0.66 23.15 -16.17
CA GLY A 51 0.00 23.64 -17.38
C GLY A 51 0.04 22.67 -18.58
N PHE A 52 0.49 21.43 -18.40
CA PHE A 52 0.47 20.44 -19.49
C PHE A 52 -0.94 19.93 -19.73
N VAL A 53 -1.38 19.93 -20.99
CA VAL A 53 -2.64 19.31 -21.42
C VAL A 53 -2.35 17.92 -21.98
N VAL A 54 -2.38 16.91 -21.10
CA VAL A 54 -2.04 15.52 -21.45
C VAL A 54 -3.07 14.53 -20.90
N ASN A 55 -3.15 13.34 -21.51
CA ASN A 55 -4.01 12.27 -21.02
C ASN A 55 -3.24 11.38 -20.02
N HIS A 56 -3.87 10.99 -18.91
CA HIS A 56 -3.28 10.08 -17.93
C HIS A 56 -2.76 8.75 -18.53
N LYS A 57 -3.40 8.24 -19.60
CA LYS A 57 -2.96 7.02 -20.30
C LYS A 57 -1.60 7.20 -21.00
N LEU A 58 -1.34 8.39 -21.55
CA LEU A 58 -0.06 8.71 -22.17
C LEU A 58 1.03 8.76 -21.11
N VAL A 59 0.78 9.44 -19.99
CA VAL A 59 1.71 9.51 -18.85
C VAL A 59 2.03 8.11 -18.33
N GLN A 60 1.02 7.25 -18.16
CA GLN A 60 1.21 5.87 -17.75
C GLN A 60 2.13 5.10 -18.70
N ARG A 61 1.88 5.18 -20.01
CA ARG A 61 2.68 4.50 -21.03
C ARG A 61 4.13 4.98 -21.02
N LEU A 62 4.35 6.29 -20.94
CA LEU A 62 5.69 6.88 -20.91
C LEU A 62 6.45 6.48 -19.64
N MET A 63 5.83 6.61 -18.46
CA MET A 63 6.45 6.17 -17.21
C MET A 63 6.83 4.69 -17.22
N HIS A 64 5.94 3.81 -17.73
CA HIS A 64 6.26 2.39 -17.90
C HIS A 64 7.43 2.16 -18.86
N SER A 65 7.45 2.85 -20.00
CA SER A 65 8.55 2.73 -20.98
C SER A 65 9.90 3.18 -20.41
N MET A 66 9.89 4.09 -19.46
CA MET A 66 11.08 4.60 -18.75
C MET A 66 11.42 3.80 -17.48
N GLY A 67 10.62 2.80 -17.11
CA GLY A 67 10.80 2.03 -15.87
C GLY A 67 10.50 2.82 -14.58
N LEU A 68 9.77 3.92 -14.67
CA LEU A 68 9.44 4.77 -13.53
C LEU A 68 8.22 4.24 -12.78
N ALA A 69 8.42 3.86 -11.52
CA ALA A 69 7.36 3.42 -10.63
C ALA A 69 7.47 4.12 -9.27
N GLY A 70 6.37 4.75 -8.83
CA GLY A 70 6.31 5.40 -7.53
C GLY A 70 6.45 4.41 -6.38
N LYS A 71 7.28 4.75 -5.38
CA LYS A 71 7.43 3.94 -4.17
C LYS A 71 6.10 3.81 -3.43
N ARG A 72 5.68 2.57 -3.16
CA ARG A 72 4.55 2.29 -2.27
C ARG A 72 5.03 2.31 -0.82
N PRO A 73 4.23 2.87 0.12
CA PRO A 73 4.50 2.69 1.54
C PRO A 73 4.61 1.20 1.87
N LYS A 74 5.57 0.82 2.72
CA LYS A 74 5.59 -0.54 3.27
C LYS A 74 4.25 -0.77 3.99
N GLY A 75 3.66 -1.96 3.80
CA GLY A 75 2.42 -2.33 4.47
C GLY A 75 2.53 -2.13 5.99
N LYS A 76 1.40 -1.84 6.65
CA LYS A 76 1.35 -1.71 8.10
C LYS A 76 1.86 -3.00 8.76
N TYR A 77 2.49 -2.87 9.92
CA TYR A 77 2.97 -3.99 10.72
C TYR A 77 1.84 -5.00 10.99
N HIS A 78 2.07 -6.28 10.68
CA HIS A 78 1.22 -7.39 11.07
C HIS A 78 1.94 -8.20 12.15
N SER A 79 1.42 -8.20 13.38
CA SER A 79 1.94 -9.00 14.50
C SER A 79 1.69 -10.49 14.34
N TYR A 80 0.70 -10.87 13.52
CA TYR A 80 0.32 -12.25 13.28
C TYR A 80 1.38 -12.97 12.45
N LYS A 81 2.11 -13.91 13.08
CA LYS A 81 3.15 -14.74 12.45
C LYS A 81 2.64 -16.11 11.97
N GLY A 82 1.33 -16.31 11.86
CA GLY A 82 0.72 -17.63 11.62
C GLY A 82 0.41 -18.39 12.91
N LYS A 83 0.17 -19.71 12.81
CA LYS A 83 -0.04 -20.61 13.96
C LYS A 83 1.30 -20.87 14.66
N VAL A 84 1.75 -19.93 15.48
CA VAL A 84 2.92 -20.10 16.33
C VAL A 84 2.46 -20.54 17.73
N GLY A 85 2.93 -21.70 18.19
CA GLY A 85 2.63 -22.24 19.53
C GLY A 85 1.49 -23.28 19.59
N LYS A 86 1.20 -23.76 20.80
CA LYS A 86 0.10 -24.69 21.08
C LYS A 86 -1.23 -23.93 21.03
N VAL A 87 -2.02 -24.19 19.99
CA VAL A 87 -3.38 -23.64 19.89
C VAL A 87 -4.27 -24.47 20.82
N ALA A 88 -4.86 -23.82 21.83
CA ALA A 88 -5.86 -24.45 22.68
C ALA A 88 -7.12 -24.76 21.85
N GLU A 89 -7.81 -25.85 22.19
CA GLU A 89 -9.09 -26.18 21.56
C GLU A 89 -10.11 -25.05 21.82
N ASN A 90 -10.93 -24.74 20.81
CA ASN A 90 -11.97 -23.72 20.94
C ASN A 90 -13.19 -24.31 21.67
N ILE A 91 -13.05 -24.48 22.98
CA ILE A 91 -14.09 -25.03 23.87
C ILE A 91 -15.32 -24.10 23.91
N VAL A 92 -15.11 -22.79 23.79
CA VAL A 92 -16.19 -21.78 23.87
C VAL A 92 -17.10 -21.83 22.65
N ASN A 93 -16.54 -22.05 21.45
CA ASN A 93 -17.28 -22.13 20.19
C ASN A 93 -18.38 -21.05 19.99
N ARG A 94 -18.09 -19.81 20.42
CA ARG A 94 -19.01 -18.66 20.45
C ARG A 94 -20.24 -18.80 21.36
N ASP A 95 -20.35 -19.85 22.16
CA ASP A 95 -21.35 -19.96 23.22
C ASP A 95 -20.86 -19.26 24.50
N PHE A 96 -21.47 -18.11 24.79
CA PHE A 96 -21.20 -17.31 25.99
C PHE A 96 -22.29 -17.43 27.06
N SER A 97 -23.26 -18.34 26.89
CA SER A 97 -24.31 -18.58 27.89
C SER A 97 -23.71 -19.14 29.19
N THR A 98 -24.29 -18.76 30.33
CA THR A 98 -23.83 -19.15 31.67
C THR A 98 -25.06 -19.38 32.57
N THR A 99 -24.97 -20.36 33.47
CA THR A 99 -26.02 -20.67 34.46
C THR A 99 -25.69 -20.16 35.86
N ALA A 100 -24.42 -19.86 36.12
CA ALA A 100 -23.94 -19.31 37.39
C ALA A 100 -22.69 -18.43 37.18
N PRO A 101 -22.29 -17.61 38.17
CA PRO A 101 -21.03 -16.87 38.13
C PRO A 101 -19.82 -17.81 37.98
N LEU A 102 -18.69 -17.26 37.53
CA LEU A 102 -17.38 -17.93 37.46
C LEU A 102 -17.27 -19.11 36.48
N GLN A 103 -18.22 -19.26 35.55
CA GLN A 103 -18.19 -20.33 34.54
C GLN A 103 -17.43 -19.97 33.26
N LYS A 104 -17.51 -18.72 32.82
CA LYS A 104 -16.88 -18.23 31.59
C LYS A 104 -16.32 -16.83 31.81
N TRP A 105 -15.00 -16.71 31.77
CA TRP A 105 -14.29 -15.44 31.84
C TRP A 105 -13.74 -15.05 30.48
N THR A 106 -13.80 -13.77 30.17
CA THR A 106 -13.15 -13.20 28.98
C THR A 106 -12.16 -12.14 29.42
N THR A 107 -10.99 -12.15 28.80
CA THR A 107 -9.95 -11.14 29.02
C THR A 107 -9.60 -10.50 27.68
N ASP A 108 -9.22 -9.23 27.74
CA ASP A 108 -8.62 -8.52 26.61
C ASP A 108 -7.32 -7.88 27.09
N VAL A 109 -6.41 -7.55 26.17
CA VAL A 109 -5.22 -6.75 26.50
C VAL A 109 -5.20 -5.54 25.57
N SER A 110 -5.49 -4.38 26.15
CA SER A 110 -5.50 -3.11 25.44
C SER A 110 -4.23 -2.33 25.76
N GLN A 111 -3.44 -2.01 24.73
CA GLN A 111 -2.22 -1.22 24.86
C GLN A 111 -2.48 0.24 24.44
N SER A 112 -2.07 1.18 25.30
CA SER A 112 -2.09 2.62 25.02
C SER A 112 -0.69 3.22 25.17
N ASN A 113 -0.35 4.18 24.30
CA ASN A 113 0.93 4.90 24.37
C ASN A 113 0.72 6.23 25.11
N PHE A 114 1.55 6.50 26.11
CA PHE A 114 1.61 7.74 26.86
C PHE A 114 3.00 8.39 26.73
N SER A 115 3.13 9.66 27.12
CA SER A 115 4.40 10.40 27.08
C SER A 115 5.51 9.75 27.92
N TRP A 116 5.14 9.02 28.96
CA TRP A 116 6.05 8.31 29.87
C TRP A 116 6.26 6.83 29.50
N GLY A 117 5.63 6.33 28.44
CA GLY A 117 5.80 4.95 27.99
C GLY A 117 4.50 4.24 27.64
N LYS A 118 4.57 2.92 27.57
CA LYS A 118 3.44 2.06 27.21
C LYS A 118 2.66 1.65 28.45
N CYS A 119 1.35 1.84 28.42
CA CYS A 119 0.43 1.33 29.42
C CYS A 119 -0.36 0.15 28.84
N TYR A 120 -0.58 -0.87 29.65
CA TYR A 120 -1.35 -2.06 29.30
C TYR A 120 -2.51 -2.20 30.27
N LEU A 121 -3.73 -2.32 29.75
CA LEU A 121 -4.95 -2.60 30.49
C LEU A 121 -5.38 -4.03 30.18
N SER A 122 -5.58 -4.85 31.21
CA SER A 122 -6.00 -6.24 31.08
C SER A 122 -7.24 -6.51 31.93
N PRO A 123 -8.45 -6.15 31.48
CA PRO A 123 -9.66 -6.37 32.26
C PRO A 123 -10.04 -7.86 32.22
N ILE A 124 -10.61 -8.33 33.33
CA ILE A 124 -11.23 -9.65 33.42
C ILE A 124 -12.73 -9.44 33.56
N LEU A 125 -13.51 -10.05 32.65
CA LEU A 125 -14.96 -9.94 32.64
C LEU A 125 -15.59 -11.31 32.83
N ASP A 126 -16.44 -11.42 33.84
CA ASP A 126 -17.32 -12.56 34.04
C ASP A 126 -18.56 -12.43 33.15
N LYS A 127 -18.79 -13.43 32.28
CA LYS A 127 -19.90 -13.39 31.32
C LYS A 127 -21.28 -13.44 31.97
N HIS A 128 -21.39 -13.98 33.18
CA HIS A 128 -22.66 -14.04 33.91
C HIS A 128 -22.98 -12.70 34.56
N LEU A 129 -22.01 -12.15 35.31
CA LEU A 129 -22.19 -10.90 36.04
C LEU A 129 -22.17 -9.67 35.12
N LYS A 130 -21.47 -9.76 33.97
CA LYS A 130 -21.19 -8.64 33.04
C LYS A 130 -20.46 -7.46 33.69
N ASN A 131 -19.81 -7.70 34.83
CA ASN A 131 -19.06 -6.71 35.58
C ASN A 131 -17.56 -6.92 35.28
N MET A 132 -16.81 -5.83 35.21
CA MET A 132 -15.34 -5.87 35.13
C MET A 132 -14.75 -5.86 36.53
N ALA A 133 -13.74 -6.69 36.76
CA ALA A 133 -12.87 -6.67 37.93
C ALA A 133 -11.50 -6.09 37.56
#